data_AF-A0A2N5CWH1-F1
#
_entry.id   AF-A0A2N5CWH1-F1
#
_cell.length_a   1.000
_cell.length_b   1.000
_cell.length_c   1.000
_cell.angle_alpha   90.00
_cell.angle_beta   90.00
_cell.angle_gamma   90.00
#
_symmetry.space_group_name_H-M   'P 1'
#
loop_
_entity.id
_entity.type
_entity.pdbx_description
1 polymer ?
#
loop_
_entity_poly.entity_id
_entity_poly.type
_entity_poly.pdbx_seq_one_letter_code
_entity_poly.pdbx_strand_id
1 'polypeptide(L)'
;MHKSSGTAFVLWLPCLLGVCGLHRFYMGKYVTGTLWLLTFGLFGVGQFIDLFLINGMVRSANEDDALARAYDAVLRNAAARPRA
;
A
#
# COMPACT_ATOMS: atom_id res chain seq x y z
N MET A 1 -10.53 -2.57 3.22
CA MET A 1 -9.75 -2.82 4.47
C MET A 1 -9.16 -1.48 4.88
N HIS A 2 -9.54 -0.86 6.01
CA HIS A 2 -8.93 0.42 6.39
C HIS A 2 -7.45 0.18 6.71
N LYS A 3 -6.56 0.60 5.80
CA LYS A 3 -5.12 0.43 5.98
C LYS A 3 -4.65 1.54 6.94
N SER A 4 -4.19 1.14 8.12
CA SER A 4 -3.74 2.05 9.17
C SER A 4 -2.29 2.48 8.91
N SER A 5 -2.03 3.78 8.95
CA SER A 5 -0.66 4.32 8.87
C SER A 5 0.23 3.73 9.97
N GLY A 6 -0.33 3.44 11.15
CA GLY A 6 0.42 2.86 12.26
C GLY A 6 1.02 1.49 11.92
N THR A 7 0.26 0.63 11.23
CA THR A 7 0.74 -0.70 10.82
C THR A 7 1.85 -0.60 9.77
N ALA A 8 1.77 0.38 8.87
CA ALA A 8 2.84 0.64 7.89
C ALA A 8 4.15 1.09 8.55
N PHE A 9 4.09 1.93 9.60
CA PHE A 9 5.27 2.32 10.38
C PHE A 9 5.86 1.16 11.18
N VAL A 10 5.02 0.30 11.76
CA VAL A 10 5.49 -0.91 12.48
C VAL A 10 6.21 -1.87 11.51
N LEU A 11 5.71 -2.05 10.29
CA LEU A 11 6.39 -2.84 9.26
C LEU A 11 7.63 -2.16 8.65
N TRP A 12 7.89 -0.90 8.96
CA TRP A 12 9.11 -0.19 8.55
C TRP A 12 10.26 -0.42 9.55
N LEU A 13 9.98 -0.58 10.85
CA LEU A 13 10.98 -0.86 11.91
C LEU A 13 11.96 -2.02 11.61
N PRO A 14 11.55 -3.16 10.99
CA PRO A 14 12.46 -4.26 10.66
C PRO A 14 13.60 -3.87 9.72
N CYS A 15 13.51 -2.72 9.01
CA CYS A 15 14.61 -2.28 8.17
C CYS A 15 15.88 -1.94 8.95
N LEU A 16 15.75 -1.55 10.23
CA LEU A 16 16.88 -1.27 11.12
C LEU A 16 17.69 -2.53 11.44
N LEU A 17 17.08 -3.71 11.25
CA LEU A 17 17.71 -5.03 11.40
C LEU A 17 18.21 -5.60 10.07
N GLY A 18 18.18 -4.82 8.98
CA GLY A 18 18.58 -5.26 7.64
C GLY A 18 17.46 -5.92 6.82
N VAL A 19 16.24 -6.01 7.36
CA VAL A 19 15.07 -6.56 6.63
C VAL A 19 14.30 -5.41 5.98
N CYS A 20 14.76 -5.01 4.80
CA CYS A 20 14.25 -3.86 4.06
C CYS A 20 13.01 -4.22 3.20
N GLY A 21 12.06 -3.29 3.03
CA GLY A 21 10.96 -3.45 2.05
C GLY A 21 9.68 -4.15 2.53
N LEU A 22 9.59 -4.54 3.82
CA LEU A 22 8.43 -5.25 4.37
C LEU A 22 7.11 -4.45 4.26
N HIS A 23 7.16 -3.13 4.46
CA HIS A 23 5.98 -2.26 4.31
C HIS A 23 5.46 -2.22 2.85
N ARG A 24 6.31 -2.42 1.83
CA ARG A 24 5.89 -2.47 0.41
C ARG A 24 5.12 -3.75 0.09
N PHE A 25 5.49 -4.86 0.73
CA PHE A 25 4.74 -6.11 0.63
C PHE A 25 3.34 -5.97 1.25
N TYR A 26 3.20 -5.24 2.35
CA TYR A 26 1.88 -4.96 2.96
C TYR A 26 0.98 -4.12 2.05
N MET A 27 1.57 -3.25 1.22
CA MET A 27 0.84 -2.45 0.24
C MET A 27 0.62 -3.18 -1.10
N GLY A 28 0.92 -4.48 -1.19
CA GLY A 28 0.74 -5.29 -2.40
C GLY A 28 1.78 -5.04 -3.48
N LYS A 29 2.83 -4.26 -3.20
CA LYS A 29 3.87 -3.91 -4.17
C LYS A 29 5.05 -4.89 -4.11
N TYR A 30 4.78 -6.15 -4.44
CA TYR A 30 5.75 -7.26 -4.37
C TYR A 30 7.03 -7.00 -5.16
N VAL A 31 6.92 -6.53 -6.41
CA VAL A 31 8.08 -6.26 -7.28
C VAL A 31 9.00 -5.21 -6.66
N THR A 32 8.44 -4.10 -6.18
CA THR A 32 9.26 -3.04 -5.55
C THR A 32 9.77 -3.44 -4.18
N GLY A 33 9.06 -4.30 -3.45
CA GLY A 33 9.51 -4.86 -2.17
C GLY A 33 10.70 -5.80 -2.33
N THR A 34 10.69 -6.67 -3.34
CA THR A 34 11.81 -7.56 -3.67
C THR A 34 13.03 -6.77 -4.15
N LEU A 35 12.83 -5.74 -4.98
CA LEU A 35 13.92 -4.82 -5.38
C LEU A 35 14.54 -4.13 -4.15
N TRP A 36 13.70 -3.74 -3.20
CA TRP A 36 14.09 -3.14 -1.93
C TRP A 36 14.86 -4.10 -1.01
N LEU A 37 14.48 -5.38 -1.00
CA LEU A 37 15.16 -6.42 -0.22
C LEU A 37 16.55 -6.73 -0.82
N LEU A 38 16.64 -6.86 -2.15
CA LEU A 38 17.88 -7.18 -2.87
C LEU A 38 18.92 -6.05 -2.83
N THR A 39 18.48 -4.81 -2.65
CA THR A 39 19.35 -3.62 -2.61
C THR A 39 19.63 -3.11 -1.20
N PHE A 40 19.14 -3.81 -0.15
CA PHE A 40 19.11 -3.31 1.24
C PHE A 40 18.49 -1.90 1.32
N GLY A 41 17.48 -1.66 0.50
CA GLY A 41 16.83 -0.36 0.38
C GLY A 41 17.54 0.70 -0.42
N LEU A 42 18.53 0.28 -1.21
CA LEU A 42 19.53 1.11 -1.89
C LEU A 42 20.48 1.84 -0.92
N PHE A 43 21.29 1.09 -0.16
CA PHE A 43 22.27 1.61 0.82
C PHE A 43 21.66 2.35 2.03
N GLY A 44 20.40 2.08 2.38
CA GLY A 44 19.73 2.67 3.55
C GLY A 44 19.13 4.07 3.32
N VAL A 45 19.55 4.80 2.28
CA VAL A 45 18.97 6.12 1.93
C VAL A 45 17.50 6.00 1.54
N GLY A 46 17.15 4.95 0.81
CA GLY A 46 15.77 4.74 0.43
C GLY A 46 14.83 4.59 1.64
N GLN A 47 15.30 4.18 2.83
CA GLN A 47 14.42 3.95 3.98
C GLN A 47 13.98 5.26 4.60
N PHE A 48 14.87 6.25 4.55
CA PHE A 48 14.54 7.62 4.91
C PHE A 48 13.51 8.22 3.96
N ILE A 49 13.60 7.94 2.66
CA ILE A 49 12.60 8.42 1.69
C ILE A 49 11.25 7.73 1.93
N ASP A 50 11.24 6.44 2.27
CA ASP A 50 10.00 5.69 2.54
C ASP A 50 9.24 6.21 3.79
N LEU A 51 9.88 6.86 4.77
CA LEU A 51 9.19 7.53 5.88
C LEU A 51 8.24 8.63 5.41
N PHE A 52 8.65 9.40 4.40
CA PHE A 52 7.81 10.45 3.80
C PHE A 52 6.76 9.83 2.86
N LEU A 53 7.11 8.73 2.20
CA LEU A 53 6.28 8.08 1.20
C LEU A 53 5.13 7.26 1.82
N ILE A 54 5.29 6.74 3.04
CA ILE A 54 4.27 5.93 3.74
C ILE A 54 2.92 6.65 3.82
N ASN A 55 2.90 7.94 4.16
CA ASN A 55 1.64 8.70 4.26
C ASN A 55 0.93 8.80 2.91
N GLY A 56 1.69 9.04 1.83
CA GLY A 56 1.16 9.08 0.47
C GLY A 56 0.64 7.71 0.02
N MET A 57 1.37 6.64 0.31
CA MET A 57 0.93 5.30 -0.08
C MET A 57 -0.29 4.82 0.70
N VAL A 58 -0.43 5.16 1.99
CA VAL A 58 -1.65 4.85 2.75
C VAL A 58 -2.85 5.63 2.21
N ARG A 59 -2.67 6.90 1.84
CA ARG A 59 -3.71 7.73 1.22
C ARG A 59 -4.18 7.10 -0.10
N SER A 60 -3.26 6.83 -1.01
CA SER A 60 -3.54 6.22 -2.31
C SER A 60 -4.23 4.86 -2.16
N ALA A 61 -3.74 4.01 -1.26
CA ALA A 61 -4.35 2.70 -1.04
C ALA A 61 -5.76 2.77 -0.43
N ASN A 62 -6.10 3.85 0.27
CA ASN A 62 -7.46 4.08 0.78
C ASN A 62 -8.38 4.68 -0.29
N GLU A 63 -7.85 5.50 -1.20
CA GLU A 63 -8.58 6.05 -2.36
C GLU A 63 -8.95 4.96 -3.36
N ASP A 64 -8.03 4.04 -3.66
CA ASP A 64 -8.27 2.88 -4.54
C ASP A 64 -9.39 1.98 -3.96
N ASP A 65 -9.34 1.71 -2.65
CA ASP A 65 -10.36 0.96 -1.91
C ASP A 65 -11.73 1.68 -1.98
N ALA A 66 -11.76 3.02 -1.98
CA ALA A 66 -12.99 3.81 -2.06
C ALA A 66 -13.59 3.79 -3.47
N LEU A 67 -12.75 3.93 -4.50
CA LEU A 67 -13.17 3.82 -5.91
C LEU A 67 -13.72 2.44 -6.23
N ALA A 68 -13.06 1.37 -5.78
CA ALA A 68 -13.54 0.01 -5.99
C ALA A 68 -14.94 -0.20 -5.38
N ARG A 69 -15.18 0.33 -4.17
CA ARG A 69 -16.51 0.27 -3.52
C ARG A 69 -17.56 1.10 -4.24
N ALA A 70 -17.19 2.29 -4.72
CA ALA A 70 -18.09 3.15 -5.47
C ALA A 70 -18.50 2.49 -6.81
N TYR A 71 -17.54 1.93 -7.53
CA TYR A 71 -17.78 1.20 -8.78
C TYR A 71 -18.69 -0.01 -8.55
N ASP A 72 -18.42 -0.82 -7.53
CA ASP A 72 -19.26 -1.96 -7.16
C ASP A 72 -20.69 -1.55 -6.78
N ALA A 73 -20.84 -0.43 -6.06
CA ALA A 73 -22.16 0.15 -5.77
C ALA A 73 -22.90 0.64 -7.03
N VAL A 74 -22.19 1.28 -7.97
CA VAL A 74 -22.75 1.70 -9.26
C VAL A 74 -23.17 0.49 -10.08
N LEU A 75 -22.32 -0.53 -10.19
CA LEU A 75 -22.64 -1.77 -10.89
C LEU A 75 -23.84 -2.50 -10.29
N ARG A 76 -23.92 -2.59 -8.96
CA ARG A 76 -25.10 -3.16 -8.28
C ARG A 76 -26.38 -2.41 -8.59
N ASN A 77 -26.35 -1.08 -8.56
CA ASN A 77 -27.51 -0.25 -8.91
C ASN A 77 -27.90 -0.41 -10.39
N ALA A 78 -26.93 -0.51 -11.29
CA ALA A 78 -27.18 -0.75 -12.71
C ALA A 78 -27.78 -2.13 -12.97
N ALA A 79 -27.33 -3.18 -12.26
CA ALA A 79 -27.86 -4.54 -12.38
C ALA A 79 -29.25 -4.69 -11.74
N ALA A 80 -29.56 -3.93 -10.69
CA ALA A 80 -30.86 -3.94 -10.04
C ALA A 80 -31.96 -3.20 -10.82
N ARG A 81 -31.61 -2.42 -11.85
CA ARG A 81 -32.62 -1.82 -12.74
C ARG A 81 -33.25 -2.90 -13.62
N PRO A 82 -34.57 -3.13 -13.53
CA PRO A 82 -35.25 -4.00 -14.49
C PRO A 82 -35.09 -3.39 -15.89
N ARG A 83 -34.51 -4.16 -16.82
CA ARG A 83 -34.52 -3.80 -18.24
C ARG A 83 -35.97 -3.99 -18.71
N ALA A 84 -36.72 -2.89 -18.72
CA ALA A 84 -38.04 -2.83 -19.34
C ALA A 84 -37.94 -3.02 -20.86
#